data_AF-A0A6G3X6D5-F1
#
_entry.id   AF-A0A6G3X6D5-F1
#
_cell.length_a   1.000
_cell.length_b   1.000
_cell.length_c   1.000
_cell.angle_alpha   90.00
_cell.angle_beta   90.00
_cell.angle_gamma   90.00
#
_symmetry.space_group_name_H-M   'P 1'
#
loop_
_entity.id
_entity.type
_entity.pdbx_description
1 polymer ?
#
loop_
_entity_poly.entity_id
_entity_poly.type
_entity_poly.pdbx_seq_one_letter_code
_entity_poly.pdbx_strand_id
1 'polypeptide(L)'
;ATEPTAKAAPDPAKPQAEALDKLLADSNNSRAAVISAVEKIKSCKELDRANTDLKGAAQQRRDLVTRLEALTVDKLPNNAELTASLNRAWKASAAADEHYATWARQAKKNKSVCKGGQARSTNETAKANQQSGVATQAKREASRLWNEIAAKYGLTKHAYTEL
;
A
#
# COMPACT_ATOMS: atom_id res chain seq x y z
N ALA A 1 -12.87 -55.24 -0.92
CA ALA A 1 -12.42 -54.39 0.20
C ALA A 1 -12.29 -52.98 -0.33
N THR A 2 -13.11 -52.05 0.17
CA THR A 2 -13.05 -50.62 -0.14
C THR A 2 -12.04 -49.98 0.81
N GLU A 3 -10.92 -49.50 0.27
CA GLU A 3 -9.91 -48.76 1.04
C GLU A 3 -10.53 -47.48 1.61
N PRO A 4 -10.21 -47.07 2.85
CA PRO A 4 -10.64 -45.80 3.37
C PRO A 4 -9.84 -44.70 2.67
N THR A 5 -10.53 -43.82 1.93
CA THR A 5 -9.95 -42.56 1.44
C THR A 5 -9.41 -41.79 2.63
N ALA A 6 -8.08 -41.76 2.77
CA ALA A 6 -7.40 -40.95 3.77
C ALA A 6 -7.83 -39.49 3.57
N LYS A 7 -8.56 -38.95 4.56
CA LYS A 7 -8.91 -37.53 4.62
C LYS A 7 -7.59 -36.75 4.61
N ALA A 8 -7.32 -35.97 3.56
CA ALA A 8 -6.12 -35.15 3.49
C ALA A 8 -6.01 -34.30 4.77
N ALA A 9 -4.83 -34.32 5.40
CA ALA A 9 -4.57 -33.50 6.57
C ALA A 9 -4.80 -32.01 6.23
N PRO A 10 -5.30 -31.19 7.16
CA PRO A 10 -5.47 -29.77 6.93
C PRO A 10 -4.15 -29.11 6.49
N ASP A 11 -4.17 -28.32 5.41
CA ASP A 11 -2.97 -27.60 4.95
C ASP A 11 -2.58 -26.52 5.98
N PRO A 12 -1.42 -26.63 6.64
CA PRO A 12 -1.00 -25.69 7.68
C PRO A 12 -0.76 -24.26 7.16
N ALA A 13 -0.65 -24.06 5.85
CA ALA A 13 -0.51 -22.75 5.22
C ALA A 13 -1.84 -21.98 5.10
N LYS A 14 -3.00 -22.66 5.16
CA LYS A 14 -4.30 -22.01 4.97
C LYS A 14 -4.59 -20.92 6.02
N PRO A 15 -4.39 -21.14 7.33
CA PRO A 15 -4.62 -20.08 8.32
C PRO A 15 -3.68 -18.87 8.15
N GLN A 16 -2.45 -19.10 7.69
CA GLN A 16 -1.50 -18.01 7.42
C GLN A 16 -1.93 -17.19 6.20
N ALA A 17 -2.47 -17.85 5.16
CA ALA A 17 -3.00 -17.19 3.99
C ALA A 17 -4.22 -16.34 4.35
N GLU A 18 -5.15 -16.85 5.16
CA GLU A 18 -6.31 -16.10 5.65
C GLU A 18 -5.91 -14.88 6.49
N ALA A 19 -4.90 -15.02 7.36
CA ALA A 19 -4.38 -13.90 8.14
C ALA A 19 -3.74 -12.82 7.26
N LEU A 20 -3.00 -13.21 6.22
CA LEU A 20 -2.43 -12.28 5.25
C LEU A 20 -3.51 -11.62 4.40
N ASP A 21 -4.54 -12.35 3.93
CA ASP A 21 -5.66 -11.77 3.17
C ASP A 21 -6.37 -10.65 3.95
N LYS A 22 -6.62 -10.90 5.24
CA LYS A 22 -7.20 -9.90 6.14
C LYS A 22 -6.34 -8.64 6.24
N LEU A 23 -5.02 -8.78 6.28
CA LEU A 23 -4.12 -7.63 6.27
C LEU A 23 -4.15 -6.89 4.92
N LEU A 24 -4.18 -7.62 3.80
CA LEU A 24 -4.21 -7.02 2.46
C LEU A 24 -5.52 -6.27 2.20
N ALA A 25 -6.65 -6.77 2.72
CA ALA A 25 -7.93 -6.07 2.68
C ALA A 25 -7.88 -4.68 3.33
N ASP A 26 -7.05 -4.49 4.37
CA ASP A 26 -6.87 -3.19 5.02
C ASP A 26 -5.99 -2.22 4.20
N SER A 27 -5.25 -2.71 3.19
CA SER A 27 -4.25 -1.91 2.46
C SER A 27 -4.84 -0.77 1.63
N ASN A 28 -6.07 -0.95 1.13
CA ASN A 28 -6.71 0.03 0.24
C ASN A 28 -7.39 1.20 0.99
N ASN A 29 -7.48 1.15 2.33
CA ASN A 29 -8.28 2.08 3.14
C ASN A 29 -7.90 3.56 2.96
N SER A 30 -6.66 3.87 2.61
CA SER A 30 -6.20 5.26 2.44
C SER A 30 -6.17 5.76 0.99
N ARG A 31 -6.45 4.91 -0.01
CA ARG A 31 -6.25 5.27 -1.43
C ARG A 31 -7.09 6.48 -1.86
N ALA A 32 -8.38 6.49 -1.52
CA ALA A 32 -9.28 7.59 -1.90
C ALA A 32 -8.85 8.92 -1.26
N ALA A 33 -8.41 8.88 0.00
CA ALA A 33 -7.94 10.06 0.72
C ALA A 33 -6.66 10.64 0.08
N VAL A 34 -5.69 9.80 -0.29
CA VAL A 34 -4.45 10.23 -0.97
C VAL A 34 -4.76 10.88 -2.32
N ILE A 35 -5.61 10.26 -3.14
CA ILE A 35 -6.01 10.83 -4.45
C ILE A 35 -6.66 12.20 -4.26
N SER A 36 -7.63 12.29 -3.34
CA SER A 36 -8.32 13.54 -3.03
C SER A 36 -7.36 14.62 -2.52
N ALA A 37 -6.41 14.26 -1.65
CA ALA A 37 -5.40 15.17 -1.12
C ALA A 37 -4.47 15.70 -2.22
N VAL A 38 -4.01 14.85 -3.14
CA VAL A 38 -3.15 15.29 -4.26
C VAL A 38 -3.89 16.25 -5.19
N GLU A 39 -5.16 16.01 -5.49
CA GLU A 39 -5.99 16.94 -6.30
C GLU A 39 -6.25 18.27 -5.58
N LYS A 40 -6.48 18.23 -4.26
CA LYS A 40 -6.55 19.43 -3.41
C LYS A 40 -5.27 20.26 -3.51
N ILE A 41 -4.10 19.62 -3.45
CA ILE A 41 -2.83 20.34 -3.57
C ILE A 41 -2.66 20.92 -4.98
N LYS A 42 -2.91 20.14 -6.03
CA LYS A 42 -2.85 20.60 -7.43
C LYS A 42 -3.68 21.86 -7.66
N SER A 43 -4.87 21.92 -7.06
CA SER A 43 -5.81 23.04 -7.15
C SER A 43 -5.63 24.12 -6.06
N CYS A 44 -4.59 23.99 -5.22
CA CYS A 44 -4.33 24.84 -4.06
C CYS A 44 -5.50 25.00 -3.07
N LYS A 45 -6.36 23.99 -2.96
CA LYS A 45 -7.54 24.00 -2.08
C LYS A 45 -7.28 23.14 -0.85
N GLU A 46 -7.87 23.52 0.29
CA GLU A 46 -7.90 22.70 1.51
C GLU A 46 -6.52 22.11 1.91
N LEU A 47 -5.44 22.89 1.77
CA LEU A 47 -4.07 22.40 1.87
C LEU A 47 -3.71 21.80 3.24
N ASP A 48 -4.33 22.30 4.31
CA ASP A 48 -4.15 21.72 5.65
C ASP A 48 -4.77 20.33 5.75
N ARG A 49 -5.99 20.16 5.21
CA ARG A 49 -6.67 18.87 5.14
C ARG A 49 -5.87 17.89 4.28
N ALA A 50 -5.40 18.32 3.11
CA ALA A 50 -4.55 17.49 2.26
C ALA A 50 -3.29 17.01 3.00
N ASN A 51 -2.60 17.90 3.73
CA ASN A 51 -1.44 17.52 4.55
C ASN A 51 -1.81 16.53 5.67
N THR A 52 -2.94 16.71 6.35
CA THR A 52 -3.40 15.79 7.40
C THR A 52 -3.75 14.41 6.84
N ASP A 53 -4.54 14.37 5.76
CA ASP A 53 -4.96 13.12 5.11
C ASP A 53 -3.75 12.31 4.63
N LEU A 54 -2.75 12.96 4.02
CA LEU A 54 -1.53 12.31 3.56
C LEU A 54 -0.66 11.80 4.71
N LYS A 55 -0.58 12.53 5.82
CA LYS A 55 0.10 12.03 7.02
C LYS A 55 -0.60 10.82 7.63
N GLY A 56 -1.94 10.84 7.64
CA GLY A 56 -2.75 9.70 8.07
C GLY A 56 -2.52 8.47 7.18
N ALA A 57 -2.50 8.65 5.86
CA ALA A 57 -2.19 7.59 4.91
C ALA A 57 -0.78 7.02 5.10
N ALA A 58 0.23 7.87 5.28
CA ALA A 58 1.59 7.44 5.57
C ALA A 58 1.68 6.61 6.86
N GLN A 59 0.94 7.01 7.90
CA GLN A 59 0.88 6.26 9.16
C GLN A 59 0.22 4.89 8.97
N GLN A 60 -0.95 4.84 8.32
CA GLN A 60 -1.66 3.59 8.06
C GLN A 60 -0.78 2.59 7.30
N ARG A 61 0.02 3.06 6.33
CA ARG A 61 0.97 2.22 5.60
C ARG A 61 2.13 1.70 6.45
N ARG A 62 2.62 2.50 7.41
CA ARG A 62 3.59 2.02 8.40
C ARG A 62 2.98 0.99 9.34
N ASP A 63 1.71 1.15 9.72
CA ASP A 63 1.02 0.19 10.56
C ASP A 63 0.84 -1.16 9.83
N LEU A 64 0.61 -1.16 8.51
CA LEU A 64 0.61 -2.39 7.70
C LEU A 64 1.96 -3.11 7.73
N VAL A 65 3.07 -2.37 7.62
CA VAL A 65 4.43 -2.91 7.73
C VAL A 65 4.63 -3.60 9.08
N THR A 66 4.31 -2.91 10.18
CA THR A 66 4.42 -3.47 11.53
C THR A 66 3.55 -4.72 11.71
N ARG A 67 2.32 -4.69 11.19
CA ARG A 67 1.42 -5.86 11.25
C ARG A 67 1.93 -7.02 10.44
N LEU A 68 2.52 -6.78 9.27
CA LEU A 68 3.14 -7.83 8.45
C LEU A 68 4.35 -8.46 9.15
N GLU A 69 5.19 -7.65 9.80
CA GLU A 69 6.33 -8.15 10.59
C GLU A 69 5.88 -9.03 11.76
N ALA A 70 4.67 -8.84 12.28
CA ALA A 70 4.08 -9.65 13.34
C ALA A 70 3.33 -10.92 12.82
N LEU A 71 3.14 -11.07 11.51
CA LEU A 71 2.46 -12.22 10.93
C LEU A 71 3.44 -13.36 10.64
N THR A 72 3.09 -14.57 11.10
CA THR A 72 3.78 -15.79 10.70
C THR A 72 3.23 -16.29 9.37
N VAL A 73 4.08 -16.30 8.34
CA VAL A 73 3.74 -16.73 6.96
C VAL A 73 4.71 -17.78 6.40
N ASP A 74 5.47 -18.45 7.26
CA ASP A 74 6.56 -19.37 6.92
C ASP A 74 6.12 -20.61 6.13
N LYS A 75 4.83 -20.97 6.18
CA LYS A 75 4.26 -22.09 5.43
C LYS A 75 3.74 -21.67 4.05
N LEU A 76 3.63 -20.37 3.77
CA LEU A 76 3.23 -19.88 2.45
C LEU A 76 4.36 -20.07 1.42
N PRO A 77 4.03 -20.47 0.17
CA PRO A 77 5.02 -20.51 -0.89
C PRO A 77 5.52 -19.09 -1.19
N ASN A 78 6.82 -18.95 -1.51
CA ASN A 78 7.47 -17.67 -1.83
C ASN A 78 7.27 -16.57 -0.76
N ASN A 79 7.06 -16.95 0.51
CA ASN A 79 6.72 -16.01 1.58
C ASN A 79 7.76 -14.89 1.78
N ALA A 80 9.06 -15.20 1.64
CA ALA A 80 10.11 -14.21 1.79
C ALA A 80 10.03 -13.13 0.70
N GLU A 81 9.80 -13.52 -0.55
CA GLU A 81 9.66 -12.58 -1.67
C GLU A 81 8.37 -11.75 -1.56
N LEU A 82 7.27 -12.39 -1.16
CA LEU A 82 5.98 -11.73 -0.96
C LEU A 82 6.05 -10.69 0.16
N THR A 83 6.55 -11.07 1.33
CA THR A 83 6.68 -10.15 2.47
C THR A 83 7.67 -9.02 2.20
N ALA A 84 8.79 -9.29 1.53
CA ALA A 84 9.73 -8.26 1.11
C ALA A 84 9.09 -7.26 0.12
N SER A 85 8.31 -7.76 -0.84
CA SER A 85 7.60 -6.93 -1.83
C SER A 85 6.54 -6.05 -1.19
N LEU A 86 5.72 -6.60 -0.27
CA LEU A 86 4.74 -5.84 0.50
C LEU A 86 5.39 -4.77 1.38
N ASN A 87 6.45 -5.12 2.11
CA ASN A 87 7.21 -4.17 2.91
C ASN A 87 7.75 -3.01 2.07
N ARG A 88 8.37 -3.32 0.93
CA ARG A 88 8.88 -2.29 0.00
C ARG A 88 7.76 -1.43 -0.54
N ALA A 89 6.63 -2.03 -0.95
CA ALA A 89 5.46 -1.33 -1.46
C ALA A 89 4.90 -0.31 -0.46
N TRP A 90 4.69 -0.71 0.79
CA TRP A 90 4.10 0.15 1.81
C TRP A 90 5.08 1.19 2.34
N LYS A 91 6.36 0.86 2.54
CA LYS A 91 7.39 1.85 2.92
C LYS A 91 7.55 2.93 1.85
N ALA A 92 7.62 2.55 0.57
CA ALA A 92 7.70 3.52 -0.52
C ALA A 92 6.41 4.35 -0.66
N SER A 93 5.24 3.72 -0.49
CA SER A 93 3.96 4.45 -0.52
C SER A 93 3.87 5.47 0.63
N ALA A 94 4.33 5.12 1.84
CA ALA A 94 4.36 6.04 2.98
C ALA A 94 5.31 7.23 2.72
N ALA A 95 6.48 6.98 2.15
CA ALA A 95 7.41 8.04 1.77
C ALA A 95 6.82 8.96 0.69
N ALA A 96 6.10 8.42 -0.28
CA ALA A 96 5.41 9.22 -1.29
C ALA A 96 4.36 10.16 -0.66
N ASP A 97 3.54 9.62 0.25
CA ASP A 97 2.50 10.38 0.95
C ASP A 97 3.12 11.52 1.79
N GLU A 98 4.25 11.28 2.46
CA GLU A 98 4.98 12.32 3.22
C GLU A 98 5.56 13.42 2.33
N HIS A 99 6.09 13.07 1.17
CA HIS A 99 6.58 14.04 0.20
C HIS A 99 5.42 14.89 -0.36
N TYR A 100 4.27 14.27 -0.67
CA TYR A 100 3.07 15.03 -1.04
C TYR A 100 2.57 15.92 0.10
N ALA A 101 2.60 15.46 1.35
CA ALA A 101 2.23 16.29 2.51
C ALA A 101 3.17 17.50 2.64
N THR A 102 4.46 17.31 2.32
CA THR A 102 5.44 18.40 2.30
C THR A 102 5.17 19.37 1.15
N TRP A 103 4.79 18.88 -0.03
CA TRP A 103 4.35 19.72 -1.14
C TRP A 103 3.09 20.53 -0.78
N ALA A 104 2.12 19.96 -0.06
CA ALA A 104 0.97 20.69 0.46
C ALA A 104 1.38 21.87 1.35
N ARG A 105 2.34 21.63 2.27
CA ARG A 105 2.89 22.70 3.13
C ARG A 105 3.63 23.77 2.33
N GLN A 106 4.36 23.38 1.28
CA GLN A 106 5.04 24.32 0.38
C GLN A 106 4.03 25.18 -0.38
N ALA A 107 2.98 24.58 -0.94
CA ALA A 107 1.90 25.28 -1.63
C ALA A 107 1.19 26.28 -0.71
N LYS A 108 1.00 25.94 0.57
CA LYS A 108 0.38 26.82 1.55
C LYS A 108 1.27 28.01 1.92
N LYS A 109 2.56 27.76 2.16
CA LYS A 109 3.48 28.79 2.68
C LYS A 109 4.03 29.72 1.60
N ASN A 110 4.10 29.26 0.35
CA ASN A 110 4.77 29.98 -0.72
C ASN A 110 3.81 30.28 -1.88
N LYS A 111 3.45 31.55 -2.06
CA LYS A 111 2.61 32.04 -3.16
C LYS A 111 3.22 31.80 -4.56
N SER A 112 4.52 31.57 -4.68
CA SER A 112 5.11 31.15 -5.96
C SER A 112 4.88 29.67 -6.25
N VAL A 113 4.64 28.84 -5.23
CA VAL A 113 4.29 27.43 -5.40
C VAL A 113 2.83 27.32 -5.82
N CYS A 114 1.94 28.09 -5.21
CA CYS A 114 0.56 28.19 -5.62
C CYS A 114 0.27 29.51 -6.37
N LYS A 115 0.21 29.46 -7.70
CA LYS A 115 -0.07 30.63 -8.54
C LYS A 115 -1.33 30.40 -9.35
N GLY A 116 -2.28 31.35 -9.29
CA GLY A 116 -3.53 31.26 -10.05
C GLY A 116 -4.42 30.07 -9.69
N GLY A 117 -4.34 29.55 -8.46
CA GLY A 117 -5.08 28.37 -8.03
C GLY A 117 -4.49 27.04 -8.54
N GLN A 118 -3.27 27.06 -9.07
CA GLN A 118 -2.56 25.86 -9.50
C GLN A 118 -1.22 25.74 -8.79
N ALA A 119 -0.97 24.57 -8.20
CA ALA A 119 0.31 24.29 -7.58
C ALA A 119 1.34 23.84 -8.63
N ARG A 120 2.50 24.49 -8.65
CA ARG A 120 3.64 24.04 -9.45
C ARG A 120 4.31 22.82 -8.81
N SER A 121 4.94 22.00 -9.64
CA SER A 121 5.82 20.93 -9.16
C SER A 121 7.03 21.49 -8.42
N THR A 122 7.45 20.76 -7.38
CA THR A 122 8.69 21.04 -6.63
C THR A 122 9.53 19.76 -6.55
N ASN A 123 10.72 19.87 -5.94
CA ASN A 123 11.54 18.70 -5.63
C ASN A 123 10.78 17.65 -4.80
N GLU A 124 9.83 18.08 -3.96
CA GLU A 124 9.03 17.15 -3.16
C GLU A 124 8.00 16.42 -4.01
N THR A 125 7.37 17.08 -4.99
CA THR A 125 6.53 16.38 -5.98
C THR A 125 7.34 15.35 -6.78
N ALA A 126 8.57 15.69 -7.16
CA ALA A 126 9.45 14.76 -7.89
C ALA A 126 9.81 13.53 -7.04
N LYS A 127 10.19 13.72 -5.77
CA LYS A 127 10.44 12.61 -4.83
C LYS A 127 9.19 11.77 -4.59
N ALA A 128 8.03 12.40 -4.42
CA ALA A 128 6.76 11.69 -4.27
C ALA A 128 6.45 10.79 -5.47
N ASN A 129 6.66 11.30 -6.68
CA ASN A 129 6.47 10.54 -7.93
C ASN A 129 7.47 9.38 -8.05
N GLN A 130 8.73 9.60 -7.69
CA GLN A 130 9.75 8.55 -7.68
C GLN A 130 9.37 7.41 -6.72
N GLN A 131 9.00 7.74 -5.48
CA GLN A 131 8.56 6.75 -4.49
C GLN A 131 7.27 6.04 -4.90
N SER A 132 6.34 6.76 -5.55
CA SER A 132 5.12 6.15 -6.12
C SER A 132 5.46 5.13 -7.21
N GLY A 133 6.49 5.38 -8.01
CA GLY A 133 7.02 4.43 -9.00
C GLY A 133 7.58 3.16 -8.35
N VAL A 134 8.42 3.31 -7.33
CA VAL A 134 8.98 2.18 -6.54
C VAL A 134 7.85 1.37 -5.91
N ALA A 135 6.88 2.04 -5.28
CA ALA A 135 5.70 1.40 -4.71
C ALA A 135 4.91 0.61 -5.75
N THR A 136 4.68 1.19 -6.93
CA THR A 136 3.93 0.53 -8.01
C THR A 136 4.61 -0.76 -8.49
N GLN A 137 5.94 -0.74 -8.66
CA GLN A 137 6.68 -1.94 -9.06
C GLN A 137 6.57 -3.03 -7.99
N ALA A 138 6.80 -2.68 -6.72
CA ALA A 138 6.71 -3.61 -5.60
C ALA A 138 5.29 -4.19 -5.42
N LYS A 139 4.23 -3.39 -5.63
CA LYS A 139 2.84 -3.87 -5.58
C LYS A 139 2.51 -4.84 -6.70
N ARG A 140 3.09 -4.67 -7.90
CA ARG A 140 2.91 -5.62 -9.00
C ARG A 140 3.51 -6.97 -8.68
N GLU A 141 4.72 -6.97 -8.12
CA GLU A 141 5.37 -8.20 -7.67
C GLU A 141 4.57 -8.87 -6.55
N ALA A 142 4.18 -8.12 -5.51
CA ALA A 142 3.38 -8.62 -4.40
C ALA A 142 2.02 -9.18 -4.86
N SER A 143 1.30 -8.46 -5.73
CA SER A 143 0.01 -8.87 -6.27
C SER A 143 0.12 -10.17 -7.07
N ARG A 144 1.17 -10.33 -7.89
CA ARG A 144 1.42 -11.57 -8.62
C ARG A 144 1.57 -12.76 -7.66
N LEU A 145 2.47 -12.64 -6.69
CA LEU A 145 2.77 -13.69 -5.71
C LEU A 145 1.54 -14.03 -4.84
N TRP A 146 0.85 -13.00 -4.35
CA TRP A 146 -0.36 -13.18 -3.55
C TRP A 146 -1.46 -13.90 -4.34
N ASN A 147 -1.70 -13.51 -5.60
CA ASN A 147 -2.81 -14.05 -6.37
C ASN A 147 -2.65 -15.55 -6.71
N GLU A 148 -1.42 -16.06 -6.73
CA GLU A 148 -1.13 -17.50 -6.81
C GLU A 148 -1.58 -18.22 -5.53
N ILE A 149 -1.27 -17.66 -4.36
CA ILE A 149 -1.69 -18.18 -3.04
C ILE A 149 -3.21 -18.09 -2.89
N ALA A 150 -3.79 -16.94 -3.21
CA ALA A 150 -5.23 -16.70 -3.10
C ALA A 150 -6.02 -17.68 -3.96
N ALA A 151 -5.54 -17.98 -5.17
CA ALA A 151 -6.16 -18.98 -6.04
C ALA A 151 -6.14 -20.39 -5.41
N LYS A 152 -5.03 -20.80 -4.79
CA LYS A 152 -4.91 -22.11 -4.13
C LYS A 152 -5.91 -22.27 -2.97
N TYR A 153 -6.15 -21.20 -2.22
CA TYR A 153 -6.97 -21.24 -1.00
C TYR A 153 -8.40 -20.68 -1.18
N GLY A 154 -8.77 -20.21 -2.37
CA GLY A 154 -10.08 -19.60 -2.63
C GLY A 154 -10.28 -18.24 -1.94
N LEU A 155 -9.19 -17.48 -1.77
CA LEU A 155 -9.20 -16.17 -1.10
C LEU A 155 -9.33 -15.03 -2.11
N THR A 156 -9.50 -13.81 -1.59
CA THR A 156 -9.62 -12.60 -2.40
C THR A 156 -8.32 -12.33 -3.16
N LYS A 157 -8.41 -12.20 -4.48
CA LYS A 157 -7.30 -11.68 -5.29
C LYS A 157 -7.28 -10.17 -5.19
N HIS A 158 -6.09 -9.60 -5.02
CA HIS A 158 -5.89 -8.15 -4.96
C HIS A 158 -5.10 -7.71 -6.18
N ALA A 159 -5.61 -6.72 -6.91
CA ALA A 159 -4.85 -6.01 -7.93
C ALA A 159 -3.77 -5.15 -7.27
N TYR A 160 -2.68 -4.86 -8.01
CA TYR A 160 -1.60 -4.02 -7.49
C TYR A 160 -2.06 -2.61 -7.05
N THR A 161 -3.21 -2.13 -7.53
CA THR A 161 -3.80 -0.86 -7.10
C THR A 161 -4.48 -0.91 -5.74
N GLU A 162 -4.77 -2.10 -5.24
CA GLU A 162 -5.43 -2.35 -3.95
C GLU A 162 -4.39 -2.64 -2.83
N LEU A 163 -3.14 -2.91 -3.23
CA LEU A 163 -2.00 -3.08 -2.33
C LEU A 163 -1.31 -1.76 -1.99
#